data_AF-A0A966EHJ7-F1
#
_entry.id   AF-A0A966EHJ7-F1
#
_cell.length_a   1.000
_cell.length_b   1.000
_cell.length_c   1.000
_cell.angle_alpha   90.00
_cell.angle_beta   90.00
_cell.angle_gamma   90.00
#
_symmetry.space_group_name_H-M   'P 1'
#
loop_
_entity.id
_entity.type
_entity.pdbx_description
1 polymer ?
#
loop_
_entity_poly.entity_id
_entity_poly.type
_entity_poly.pdbx_seq_one_letter_code
_entity_poly.pdbx_strand_id
1 'polypeptide(L)'
;MILPNTLVVLVGTSTLGICCGLIGSLLLLRKRALLADALAHSTLPGIVLGFLIAGSQSYWALGTGALITTLVGAGLVSRLPVVSRIRPDSATASVLGVFFGAGIALLSLAQRSGPGAFSAGLDHFLLGQAAGMLQQESLILAGAATLMSLIVILLHKEFLTSCFDSAFGSSTGMRMNTIDFIVMILLSLTIVISLPAVGVVLTAALVVIPPATARFWTDRFTIMMAISALIGAASGISGTLLSSLRVDLPTGPVVILCSSFFFFLSMLLAPHRGLVGKRLRWKQRSQRREMLRILVHLFENLKEGNDFVAKERIIAGSMRARPDALRLCQSNGYVLQAGTHLQLTSEGIIRAQRSVEARKKWIRWLDDAAEIDRNLIDLDEEDIEKLLSSRPLLDQPSPDKKPS
;
A
#
# COMPACT_ATOMS: atom_id res chain seq x y z
N MET A 1 -5.43 14.94 34.04
CA MET A 1 -4.30 14.29 34.73
C MET A 1 -4.10 12.93 34.07
N ILE A 2 -2.99 12.69 33.36
CA ILE A 2 -2.73 11.38 32.73
C ILE A 2 -2.34 10.43 33.87
N LEU A 3 -3.09 9.36 34.07
CA LEU A 3 -2.77 8.39 35.13
C LEU A 3 -1.44 7.69 34.81
N PRO A 4 -0.62 7.34 35.81
CA PRO A 4 0.66 6.65 35.60
C PRO A 4 0.51 5.36 34.77
N ASN A 5 -0.62 4.66 34.92
CA ASN A 5 -0.92 3.44 34.15
C ASN A 5 -1.10 3.74 32.65
N THR A 6 -1.64 4.91 32.30
CA THR A 6 -1.86 5.32 30.90
C THR A 6 -0.54 5.50 30.15
N LEU A 7 0.53 5.96 30.81
CA LEU A 7 1.84 6.10 30.17
C LEU A 7 2.44 4.75 29.79
N VAL A 8 2.31 3.75 30.66
CA VAL A 8 2.83 2.39 30.41
C VAL A 8 2.08 1.77 29.23
N VAL A 9 0.74 1.88 29.22
CA VAL A 9 -0.10 1.41 28.11
C VAL A 9 0.21 2.15 26.80
N LEU A 10 0.49 3.45 26.86
CA LEU A 10 0.87 4.25 25.69
C LEU A 10 2.21 3.77 25.11
N VAL A 11 3.20 3.45 25.94
CA VAL A 11 4.46 2.86 25.49
C VAL A 11 4.23 1.47 24.88
N GLY A 12 3.40 0.62 25.50
CA GLY A 12 3.06 -0.71 24.97
C GLY A 12 2.36 -0.66 23.61
N THR A 13 1.33 0.17 23.48
CA THR A 13 0.54 0.32 22.24
C THR A 13 1.32 1.00 21.11
N SER A 14 2.18 1.98 21.42
CA SER A 14 3.03 2.63 20.43
C SER A 14 4.12 1.70 19.89
N THR A 15 4.82 0.96 20.75
CA THR A 15 5.81 -0.05 20.34
C THR A 15 5.18 -1.21 19.59
N LEU A 16 3.97 -1.65 19.99
CA LEU A 16 3.17 -2.60 19.21
C LEU A 16 2.86 -2.05 17.81
N GLY A 17 2.44 -0.79 17.71
CA GLY A 17 2.17 -0.13 16.43
C GLY A 17 3.40 -0.08 15.52
N ILE A 18 4.59 0.18 16.07
CA ILE A 18 5.86 0.08 15.36
C ILE A 18 6.06 -1.34 14.82
N CYS A 19 5.93 -2.35 15.68
CA CYS A 19 6.11 -3.75 15.32
C CYS A 19 5.15 -4.20 14.20
N CYS A 20 3.87 -3.89 14.35
CA CYS A 20 2.84 -4.18 13.35
C CYS A 20 3.13 -3.47 12.02
N GLY A 21 3.55 -2.20 12.05
CA GLY A 21 3.93 -1.45 10.86
C GLY A 21 5.14 -2.03 10.13
N LEU A 22 6.14 -2.52 10.86
CA LEU A 22 7.33 -3.17 10.29
C LEU A 22 6.97 -4.54 9.68
N ILE A 23 6.36 -5.44 10.44
CA ILE A 23 6.04 -6.79 9.96
C ILE A 23 4.98 -6.72 8.84
N GLY A 24 3.99 -5.86 8.98
CA GLY A 24 2.97 -5.63 7.98
C GLY A 24 3.53 -5.14 6.64
N SER A 25 4.62 -4.38 6.66
CA SER A 25 5.28 -3.93 5.43
C SER A 25 5.86 -5.09 4.61
N LEU A 26 6.35 -6.13 5.28
CA LEU A 26 6.83 -7.35 4.64
C LEU A 26 5.66 -8.11 3.99
N LEU A 27 4.56 -8.26 4.72
CA LEU A 27 3.35 -8.94 4.23
C LEU A 27 2.75 -8.24 3.01
N LEU A 28 2.64 -6.91 3.06
CA LEU A 28 2.06 -6.12 1.98
C LEU A 28 2.85 -6.28 0.68
N LEU A 29 4.19 -6.23 0.75
CA LEU A 29 5.05 -6.36 -0.43
C LEU A 29 5.06 -7.76 -1.00
N ARG A 30 4.93 -8.78 -0.14
CA ARG A 30 4.77 -10.18 -0.54
C ARG A 30 3.36 -10.50 -1.08
N LYS A 31 2.46 -9.51 -1.16
CA LYS A 31 1.05 -9.68 -1.55
C LYS A 31 0.31 -10.70 -0.67
N ARG A 32 0.68 -10.75 0.61
CA ARG A 32 0.20 -11.73 1.59
C ARG A 32 -0.50 -11.04 2.77
N ALA A 33 -1.12 -9.89 2.54
CA ALA A 33 -1.79 -9.11 3.58
C ALA A 33 -2.92 -9.90 4.29
N LEU A 34 -3.64 -10.76 3.57
CA LEU A 34 -4.70 -11.61 4.11
C LEU A 34 -4.19 -12.70 5.09
N LEU A 35 -2.88 -12.97 5.12
CA LEU A 35 -2.32 -13.90 6.11
C LEU A 35 -2.51 -13.41 7.54
N ALA A 36 -2.39 -12.09 7.77
CA ALA A 36 -2.57 -11.54 9.11
C ALA A 36 -3.97 -11.83 9.65
N ASP A 37 -4.99 -11.72 8.80
CA ASP A 37 -6.38 -11.97 9.16
C ASP A 37 -6.66 -13.47 9.41
N ALA A 38 -6.16 -14.35 8.52
CA ALA A 38 -6.28 -15.79 8.72
C ALA A 38 -5.61 -16.28 10.01
N LEU A 39 -4.42 -15.75 10.32
CA LEU A 39 -3.69 -16.12 11.54
C LEU A 39 -4.35 -15.54 12.79
N ALA A 40 -4.91 -14.32 12.72
CA ALA A 40 -5.67 -13.75 13.83
C ALA A 40 -6.83 -14.67 14.22
N HIS A 41 -7.65 -15.09 13.28
CA HIS A 41 -8.76 -16.01 13.56
C HIS A 41 -8.29 -17.43 13.91
N SER A 42 -7.09 -17.83 13.50
CA SER A 42 -6.46 -19.08 13.93
C SER A 42 -6.11 -19.10 15.42
N THR A 43 -5.97 -17.94 16.07
CA THR A 43 -5.73 -17.86 17.52
C THR A 43 -6.94 -18.28 18.35
N LEU A 44 -8.15 -18.01 17.87
CA LEU A 44 -9.41 -18.18 18.62
C LEU A 44 -9.61 -19.59 19.19
N PRO A 45 -9.56 -20.67 18.38
CA PRO A 45 -9.69 -22.02 18.92
C PRO A 45 -8.62 -22.33 19.97
N GLY A 46 -7.41 -21.77 19.84
CA GLY A 46 -6.34 -21.96 20.80
C GLY A 46 -6.56 -21.28 22.13
N ILE A 47 -7.06 -20.05 22.12
CA ILE A 47 -7.41 -19.31 23.34
C ILE A 47 -8.48 -20.10 24.11
N VAL A 48 -9.51 -20.58 23.42
CA VAL A 48 -10.60 -21.34 24.04
C VAL A 48 -10.12 -22.69 24.57
N LEU A 49 -9.30 -23.42 23.81
CA LEU A 49 -8.70 -24.67 24.29
C LEU A 49 -7.78 -24.46 25.50
N GLY A 50 -6.96 -23.40 25.46
CA GLY A 50 -6.12 -23.01 26.59
C GLY A 50 -6.94 -22.73 27.85
N PHE A 51 -8.07 -22.02 27.71
CA PHE A 51 -9.02 -21.78 28.79
C PHE A 51 -9.63 -23.09 29.34
N LEU A 52 -10.11 -23.96 28.45
CA LEU A 52 -10.75 -25.23 28.83
C LEU A 52 -9.78 -26.16 29.57
N ILE A 53 -8.51 -26.21 29.16
CA ILE A 53 -7.49 -27.06 29.78
C ILE A 53 -7.04 -26.48 31.13
N ALA A 54 -6.80 -25.17 31.21
CA ALA A 54 -6.30 -24.53 32.42
C ALA A 54 -7.37 -24.29 33.48
N GLY A 55 -8.66 -24.32 33.10
CA GLY A 55 -9.80 -24.05 33.98
C GLY A 55 -9.81 -22.63 34.58
N SER A 56 -8.94 -21.73 34.09
CA SER A 56 -8.73 -20.38 34.62
C SER A 56 -8.23 -19.43 33.52
N GLN A 57 -8.38 -18.12 33.73
CA GLN A 57 -7.92 -17.07 32.81
C GLN A 57 -6.41 -16.77 32.95
N SER A 58 -5.57 -17.80 32.93
CA SER A 58 -4.12 -17.58 32.98
C SER A 58 -3.61 -17.04 31.65
N TYR A 59 -2.98 -15.85 31.68
CA TYR A 59 -2.36 -15.21 30.50
C TYR A 59 -1.45 -16.18 29.74
N TRP A 60 -0.65 -16.97 30.46
CA TRP A 60 0.28 -17.94 29.88
C TRP A 60 -0.43 -19.12 29.22
N ALA A 61 -1.50 -19.63 29.81
CA ALA A 61 -2.28 -20.73 29.23
C ALA A 61 -3.01 -20.29 27.94
N LEU A 62 -3.63 -19.11 27.98
CA LEU A 62 -4.31 -18.54 26.81
C LEU A 62 -3.32 -18.22 25.69
N GLY A 63 -2.20 -17.57 26.04
CA GLY A 63 -1.15 -17.19 25.08
C GLY A 63 -0.47 -18.40 24.42
N THR A 64 -0.18 -19.46 25.17
CA THR A 64 0.42 -20.68 24.61
C THR A 64 -0.55 -21.44 23.70
N GLY A 65 -1.82 -21.58 24.11
CA GLY A 65 -2.86 -22.17 23.26
C GLY A 65 -3.06 -21.38 21.96
N ALA A 66 -3.14 -20.05 22.05
CA ALA A 66 -3.21 -19.16 20.90
C ALA A 66 -2.00 -19.32 19.99
N LEU A 67 -0.78 -19.37 20.53
CA LEU A 67 0.44 -19.50 19.74
C LEU A 67 0.51 -20.84 19.01
N ILE A 68 0.20 -21.95 19.68
CA ILE A 68 0.23 -23.29 19.08
C ILE A 68 -0.74 -23.36 17.89
N THR A 69 -1.99 -22.96 18.09
CA THR A 69 -3.01 -23.00 17.03
C THR A 69 -2.70 -22.04 15.89
N THR A 70 -2.16 -20.86 16.18
CA THR A 70 -1.72 -19.90 15.15
C THR A 70 -0.56 -20.43 14.32
N LEU A 71 0.43 -21.09 14.96
CA LEU A 71 1.54 -21.73 14.26
C LEU A 71 1.07 -22.91 13.41
N VAL A 72 0.10 -23.69 13.88
CA VAL A 72 -0.55 -24.73 13.06
C VAL A 72 -1.25 -24.10 11.87
N GLY A 73 -2.03 -23.03 12.07
CA GLY A 73 -2.66 -22.26 10.99
C GLY A 73 -1.64 -21.76 9.96
N ALA A 74 -0.53 -21.16 10.41
CA ALA A 74 0.56 -20.71 9.55
C ALA A 74 1.21 -21.87 8.76
N GLY A 75 1.45 -23.00 9.42
CA GLY A 75 1.92 -24.22 8.78
C GLY A 75 0.96 -24.72 7.70
N LEU A 76 -0.34 -24.71 7.96
CA LEU A 76 -1.35 -25.13 6.99
C LEU A 76 -1.42 -24.18 5.79
N VAL A 77 -1.42 -22.86 6.01
CA VAL A 77 -1.44 -21.90 4.91
C VAL A 77 -0.21 -22.01 4.01
N SER A 78 0.96 -22.29 4.57
CA SER A 78 2.19 -22.48 3.79
C SER A 78 2.26 -23.83 3.07
N ARG A 79 1.74 -24.92 3.68
CA ARG A 79 1.84 -26.28 3.13
C ARG A 79 0.72 -26.64 2.15
N LEU A 80 -0.50 -26.15 2.36
CA LEU A 80 -1.65 -26.53 1.54
C LEU A 80 -1.47 -26.24 0.04
N PRO A 81 -0.95 -25.07 -0.39
CA PRO A 81 -0.75 -24.80 -1.82
C PRO A 81 0.23 -25.78 -2.48
N VAL A 82 1.22 -26.26 -1.72
CA VAL A 82 2.24 -27.20 -2.19
C VAL A 82 1.67 -28.62 -2.34
N VAL A 83 0.85 -29.05 -1.39
CA VAL A 83 0.33 -30.43 -1.34
C VAL A 83 -0.92 -30.61 -2.21
N SER A 84 -1.83 -29.62 -2.20
CA SER A 84 -3.18 -29.77 -2.77
C SER A 84 -3.42 -29.00 -4.08
N ARG A 85 -2.38 -28.34 -4.63
CA ARG A 85 -2.45 -27.51 -5.85
C ARG A 85 -3.51 -26.40 -5.81
N ILE A 86 -4.00 -26.03 -4.63
CA ILE A 86 -4.93 -24.91 -4.44
C ILE A 86 -4.18 -23.58 -4.51
N ARG A 87 -4.87 -22.52 -4.94
CA ARG A 87 -4.30 -21.16 -4.96
C ARG A 87 -3.98 -20.71 -3.52
N PRO A 88 -2.85 -20.00 -3.28
CA PRO A 88 -2.49 -19.50 -1.94
C PRO A 88 -3.57 -18.68 -1.24
N ASP A 89 -4.31 -17.86 -1.99
CA ASP A 89 -5.40 -17.04 -1.45
C ASP A 89 -6.58 -17.91 -0.99
N SER A 90 -6.90 -18.96 -1.76
CA SER A 90 -7.92 -19.95 -1.38
C SER A 90 -7.50 -20.77 -0.16
N ALA A 91 -6.22 -21.14 -0.05
CA ALA A 91 -5.69 -21.81 1.15
C ALA A 91 -5.86 -20.93 2.40
N THR A 92 -5.51 -19.64 2.28
CA THR A 92 -5.63 -18.64 3.35
C THR A 92 -7.09 -18.49 3.79
N ALA A 93 -8.01 -18.36 2.84
CA ALA A 93 -9.45 -18.24 3.11
C ALA A 93 -10.05 -19.51 3.74
N SER A 94 -9.64 -20.70 3.28
CA SER A 94 -10.11 -21.96 3.86
C SER A 94 -9.64 -22.14 5.31
N VAL A 95 -8.36 -21.83 5.60
CA VAL A 95 -7.83 -21.89 6.97
C VAL A 95 -8.56 -20.89 7.86
N LEU A 96 -8.73 -19.64 7.41
CA LEU A 96 -9.53 -18.64 8.10
C LEU A 96 -10.92 -19.17 8.48
N GLY A 97 -11.68 -19.70 7.50
CA GLY A 97 -13.04 -20.18 7.72
C GLY A 97 -13.12 -21.37 8.67
N VAL A 98 -12.23 -22.35 8.52
CA VAL A 98 -12.20 -23.56 9.37
C VAL A 98 -11.84 -23.22 10.81
N PHE A 99 -10.78 -22.44 11.02
CA PHE A 99 -10.34 -22.08 12.37
C PHE A 99 -11.33 -21.14 13.05
N PHE A 100 -11.93 -20.20 12.32
CA PHE A 100 -12.97 -19.34 12.86
C PHE A 100 -14.21 -20.15 13.29
N GLY A 101 -14.71 -21.03 12.40
CA GLY A 101 -15.84 -21.90 12.72
C GLY A 101 -15.56 -22.83 13.90
N ALA A 102 -14.36 -23.43 13.95
CA ALA A 102 -13.92 -24.25 15.06
C ALA A 102 -13.80 -23.44 16.37
N GLY A 103 -13.24 -22.23 16.31
CA GLY A 103 -13.12 -21.33 17.45
C GLY A 103 -14.47 -20.95 18.03
N ILE A 104 -15.45 -20.58 17.19
CA ILE A 104 -16.81 -20.24 17.62
C ILE A 104 -17.55 -21.47 18.16
N ALA A 105 -17.38 -22.65 17.55
CA ALA A 105 -17.97 -23.89 18.04
C ALA A 105 -17.41 -24.27 19.44
N LEU A 106 -16.09 -24.19 19.61
CA LEU A 106 -15.43 -24.43 20.90
C LEU A 106 -15.85 -23.39 21.93
N LEU A 107 -15.95 -22.11 21.55
CA LEU A 107 -16.42 -21.04 22.43
C LEU A 107 -17.84 -21.32 22.92
N SER A 108 -18.73 -21.74 22.01
CA SER A 108 -20.12 -22.10 22.33
C SER A 108 -20.19 -23.30 23.27
N LEU A 109 -19.29 -24.28 23.12
CA LEU A 109 -19.20 -25.43 24.02
C LEU A 109 -18.70 -25.00 25.41
N ALA A 110 -17.67 -24.17 25.47
CA ALA A 110 -17.12 -23.65 26.71
C ALA A 110 -18.17 -22.87 27.52
N GLN A 111 -19.00 -22.08 26.84
CA GLN A 111 -20.10 -21.33 27.46
C GLN A 111 -21.19 -22.24 28.07
N ARG A 112 -21.36 -23.47 27.57
CA ARG A 112 -22.40 -24.42 28.03
C ARG A 112 -21.94 -25.35 29.15
N SER A 113 -20.63 -25.48 29.41
CA SER A 113 -20.07 -26.63 30.13
C SER A 113 -19.78 -26.43 31.63
N GLY A 114 -20.26 -25.37 32.31
CA GLY A 114 -20.03 -25.24 33.76
C GLY A 114 -20.88 -24.21 34.53
N PRO A 115 -21.14 -24.43 35.83
CA PRO A 115 -21.80 -23.46 36.71
C PRO A 115 -20.81 -22.31 37.00
N GLY A 116 -21.11 -21.12 36.50
CA GLY A 116 -20.15 -20.03 36.28
C GLY A 116 -20.16 -19.50 34.83
N ALA A 117 -21.07 -20.01 34.00
CA ALA A 117 -21.39 -19.65 32.61
C ALA A 117 -21.81 -18.18 32.36
N PHE A 118 -21.29 -17.21 33.11
CA PHE A 118 -21.24 -15.80 32.72
C PHE A 118 -19.87 -15.52 32.09
N SER A 119 -19.84 -15.46 30.74
CA SER A 119 -19.03 -14.49 29.98
C SER A 119 -17.65 -14.17 30.58
N ALA A 120 -16.77 -15.18 30.64
CA ALA A 120 -15.46 -15.11 31.26
C ALA A 120 -14.46 -14.24 30.46
N GLY A 121 -14.73 -12.96 30.24
CA GLY A 121 -13.80 -11.96 29.71
C GLY A 121 -13.18 -12.26 28.34
N LEU A 122 -13.55 -13.35 27.68
CA LEU A 122 -13.07 -13.74 26.35
C LEU A 122 -13.47 -12.68 25.30
N ASP A 123 -14.62 -12.04 25.47
CA ASP A 123 -15.04 -10.90 24.65
C ASP A 123 -14.07 -9.72 24.74
N HIS A 124 -13.39 -9.53 25.89
CA HIS A 124 -12.34 -8.52 26.04
C HIS A 124 -11.08 -8.86 25.23
N PHE A 125 -10.76 -10.15 25.04
CA PHE A 125 -9.68 -10.59 24.14
C PHE A 125 -10.07 -10.44 22.66
N LEU A 126 -11.35 -10.57 22.32
CA LEU A 126 -11.83 -10.38 20.95
C LEU A 126 -11.81 -8.91 20.53
N LEU A 127 -12.30 -8.03 21.41
CA LEU A 127 -12.50 -6.61 21.13
C LEU A 127 -11.33 -5.71 21.57
N GLY A 128 -10.43 -6.23 22.40
CA GLY A 128 -9.28 -5.51 22.94
C GLY A 128 -9.67 -4.46 23.98
N GLN A 129 -9.13 -4.59 25.20
CA GLN A 129 -9.35 -3.60 26.26
C GLN A 129 -8.06 -3.29 26.99
N ALA A 130 -7.26 -2.37 26.42
CA ALA A 130 -6.04 -1.90 27.07
C ALA A 130 -6.33 -1.08 28.34
N ALA A 131 -7.58 -0.64 28.56
CA ALA A 131 -8.00 0.02 29.79
C ALA A 131 -7.94 -0.90 31.03
N GLY A 132 -8.08 -2.22 30.86
CA GLY A 132 -7.93 -3.22 31.92
C GLY A 132 -6.54 -3.85 32.01
N MET A 133 -5.59 -3.42 31.17
CA MET A 133 -4.27 -4.05 31.06
C MET A 133 -3.42 -3.75 32.29
N LEU A 134 -2.84 -4.80 32.88
CA LEU A 134 -1.91 -4.64 34.00
C LEU A 134 -0.58 -4.07 33.52
N GLN A 135 0.13 -3.37 34.41
CA GLN A 135 1.45 -2.81 34.12
C GLN A 135 2.45 -3.88 33.63
N GLN A 136 2.39 -5.08 34.19
CA GLN A 136 3.24 -6.21 33.81
C GLN A 136 2.94 -6.69 32.38
N GLU A 137 1.67 -6.79 31.99
CA GLU A 137 1.26 -7.19 30.64
C GLU A 137 1.75 -6.17 29.60
N SER A 138 1.63 -4.89 29.91
CA SER A 138 2.11 -3.81 29.06
C SER A 138 3.64 -3.81 28.87
N LEU A 139 4.39 -4.19 29.89
CA LEU A 139 5.85 -4.30 29.82
C LEU A 139 6.28 -5.51 28.98
N ILE A 140 5.59 -6.66 29.15
CA ILE A 140 5.82 -7.85 28.32
C ILE A 140 5.51 -7.52 26.85
N LEU A 141 4.39 -6.84 26.59
CA LEU A 141 4.00 -6.36 25.28
C LEU A 141 5.09 -5.49 24.64
N ALA A 142 5.53 -4.45 25.36
CA ALA A 142 6.53 -3.51 24.87
C ALA A 142 7.88 -4.20 24.62
N GLY A 143 8.32 -5.06 25.54
CA GLY A 143 9.58 -5.81 25.42
C GLY A 143 9.57 -6.76 24.24
N ALA A 144 8.50 -7.54 24.07
CA ALA A 144 8.38 -8.48 22.96
C ALA A 144 8.21 -7.77 21.61
N ALA A 145 7.39 -6.70 21.53
CA ALA A 145 7.25 -5.89 20.33
C ALA A 145 8.60 -5.29 19.90
N THR A 146 9.37 -4.78 20.87
CA THR A 146 10.71 -4.24 20.62
C THR A 146 11.67 -5.32 20.12
N LEU A 147 11.66 -6.51 20.72
CA LEU A 147 12.48 -7.65 20.29
C LEU A 147 12.15 -8.06 18.84
N MET A 148 10.86 -8.19 18.51
CA MET A 148 10.42 -8.53 17.16
C MET A 148 10.78 -7.44 16.15
N SER A 149 10.60 -6.15 16.49
CA SER A 149 11.06 -5.03 15.68
C SER A 149 12.58 -5.06 15.45
N LEU A 150 13.36 -5.38 16.48
CA LEU A 150 14.81 -5.51 16.36
C LEU A 150 15.21 -6.65 15.42
N ILE A 151 14.54 -7.81 15.51
CA ILE A 151 14.76 -8.94 14.58
C ILE A 151 14.48 -8.50 13.14
N VAL A 152 13.40 -7.75 12.89
CA VAL A 152 13.08 -7.22 11.56
C VAL A 152 14.17 -6.28 11.03
N ILE A 153 14.71 -5.43 11.89
CA ILE A 153 15.77 -4.49 11.53
C ILE A 153 17.10 -5.23 11.27
N LEU A 154 17.46 -6.21 12.10
CA LEU A 154 18.68 -6.99 11.96
C LEU A 154 18.67 -7.83 10.68
N LEU A 155 17.54 -8.47 10.37
CA LEU A 155 17.35 -9.29 9.16
C LEU A 155 16.81 -8.47 7.97
N HIS A 156 17.00 -7.14 7.97
CA HIS A 156 16.47 -6.26 6.94
C HIS A 156 16.90 -6.68 5.53
N LYS A 157 18.16 -7.10 5.36
CA LYS A 157 18.72 -7.46 4.04
C LYS A 157 18.07 -8.72 3.50
N GLU A 158 17.89 -9.72 4.35
CA GLU A 158 17.25 -11.01 4.07
C GLU A 158 15.79 -10.81 3.70
N PHE A 159 15.07 -9.97 4.46
CA PHE A 159 13.68 -9.64 4.17
C PHE A 159 13.52 -8.83 2.89
N LEU A 160 14.41 -7.89 2.62
CA LEU A 160 14.43 -7.12 1.37
C LEU A 160 14.58 -8.08 0.18
N THR A 161 15.60 -8.92 0.17
CA THR A 161 15.85 -9.89 -0.91
C THR A 161 14.65 -10.80 -1.10
N SER A 162 14.11 -11.34 -0.01
CA SER A 162 12.97 -12.26 -0.07
C SER A 162 11.66 -11.60 -0.55
N CYS A 163 11.50 -10.26 -0.44
CA CYS A 163 10.32 -9.56 -0.96
C CYS A 163 10.41 -9.20 -2.45
N PHE A 164 11.61 -8.95 -2.98
CA PHE A 164 11.79 -8.47 -4.35
C PHE A 164 12.33 -9.53 -5.30
N ASP A 165 13.24 -10.41 -4.84
CA ASP A 165 13.82 -11.46 -5.66
C ASP A 165 14.22 -12.69 -4.83
N SER A 166 13.27 -13.63 -4.69
CA SER A 166 13.53 -14.90 -4.01
C SER A 166 14.49 -15.81 -4.78
N ALA A 167 14.54 -15.69 -6.12
CA ALA A 167 15.40 -16.52 -6.96
C ALA A 167 16.87 -16.11 -6.80
N PHE A 168 17.13 -14.79 -6.86
CA PHE A 168 18.45 -14.23 -6.59
C PHE A 168 18.94 -14.64 -5.20
N GLY A 169 18.15 -14.43 -4.16
CA GLY A 169 18.64 -14.79 -2.83
C GLY A 169 18.86 -16.30 -2.65
N SER A 170 18.07 -17.15 -3.32
CA SER A 170 18.33 -18.60 -3.36
C SER A 170 19.66 -18.93 -4.05
N SER A 171 20.00 -18.25 -5.15
CA SER A 171 21.30 -18.42 -5.83
C SER A 171 22.49 -17.93 -5.00
N THR A 172 22.28 -16.95 -4.11
CA THR A 172 23.32 -16.49 -3.16
C THR A 172 23.47 -17.38 -1.92
N GLY A 173 22.73 -18.50 -1.85
CA GLY A 173 22.83 -19.47 -0.75
C GLY A 173 21.86 -19.21 0.42
N MET A 174 20.95 -18.24 0.32
CA MET A 174 19.95 -17.99 1.36
C MET A 174 18.81 -19.02 1.28
N ARG A 175 18.43 -19.59 2.42
CA ARG A 175 17.30 -20.51 2.52
C ARG A 175 15.97 -19.73 2.58
N MET A 176 15.40 -19.41 1.42
CA MET A 176 14.16 -18.62 1.33
C MET A 176 12.99 -19.18 2.14
N ASN A 177 12.86 -20.50 2.20
CA ASN A 177 11.83 -21.15 3.01
C ASN A 177 11.98 -20.85 4.51
N THR A 178 13.23 -20.74 5.00
CA THR A 178 13.51 -20.37 6.39
C THR A 178 13.14 -18.91 6.65
N ILE A 179 13.43 -18.01 5.71
CA ILE A 179 13.06 -16.59 5.83
C ILE A 179 11.53 -16.44 5.86
N ASP A 180 10.80 -17.12 4.98
CA ASP A 180 9.33 -17.10 4.97
C ASP A 180 8.77 -17.66 6.29
N PHE A 181 9.34 -18.75 6.81
CA PHE A 181 8.96 -19.32 8.10
C PHE A 181 9.21 -18.36 9.27
N ILE A 182 10.34 -17.63 9.27
CA ILE A 182 10.63 -16.59 10.27
C ILE A 182 9.57 -15.48 10.21
N VAL A 183 9.18 -15.01 9.02
CA VAL A 183 8.10 -14.01 8.89
C VAL A 183 6.80 -14.54 9.48
N MET A 184 6.44 -15.81 9.21
CA MET A 184 5.23 -16.41 9.78
C MET A 184 5.27 -16.52 11.30
N ILE A 185 6.43 -16.88 11.89
CA ILE A 185 6.61 -16.90 13.35
C ILE A 185 6.48 -15.49 13.94
N LEU A 186 7.17 -14.51 13.36
CA LEU A 186 7.12 -13.12 13.83
C LEU A 186 5.69 -12.58 13.79
N LEU A 187 4.96 -12.85 12.70
CA LEU A 187 3.56 -12.47 12.56
C LEU A 187 2.69 -13.17 13.61
N SER A 188 2.86 -14.47 13.81
CA SER A 188 2.09 -15.26 14.78
C SER A 188 2.32 -14.74 16.21
N LEU A 189 3.57 -14.48 16.58
CA LEU A 189 3.93 -13.91 17.88
C LEU A 189 3.35 -12.50 18.05
N THR A 190 3.44 -11.66 17.01
CA THR A 190 2.87 -10.31 17.04
C THR A 190 1.36 -10.36 17.27
N ILE A 191 0.66 -11.26 16.59
CA ILE A 191 -0.78 -11.46 16.76
C ILE A 191 -1.10 -11.87 18.20
N VAL A 192 -0.45 -12.91 18.73
CA VAL A 192 -0.74 -13.40 20.08
C VAL A 192 -0.44 -12.36 21.16
N ILE A 193 0.68 -11.64 21.04
CA ILE A 193 1.10 -10.67 22.05
C ILE A 193 0.23 -9.41 21.99
N SER A 194 -0.32 -9.07 20.83
CA SER A 194 -1.22 -7.91 20.66
C SER A 194 -2.62 -8.08 21.25
N LEU A 195 -3.03 -9.32 21.55
CA LEU A 195 -4.41 -9.64 21.92
C LEU A 195 -4.95 -8.82 23.09
N PRO A 196 -4.23 -8.64 24.22
CA PRO A 196 -4.76 -7.87 25.35
C PRO A 196 -4.92 -6.37 25.04
N ALA A 197 -4.07 -5.84 24.16
CA ALA A 197 -4.03 -4.40 23.87
C ALA A 197 -5.07 -3.98 22.83
N VAL A 198 -5.13 -4.71 21.72
CA VAL A 198 -5.89 -4.32 20.52
C VAL A 198 -7.01 -5.31 20.22
N GLY A 199 -6.85 -6.59 20.55
CA GLY A 199 -7.83 -7.65 20.28
C GLY A 199 -7.63 -8.34 18.93
N VAL A 200 -8.14 -9.57 18.83
CA VAL A 200 -7.87 -10.50 17.71
C VAL A 200 -8.14 -9.87 16.33
N VAL A 201 -9.37 -9.39 16.11
CA VAL A 201 -9.83 -8.88 14.79
C VAL A 201 -9.07 -7.61 14.41
N LEU A 202 -8.79 -6.79 15.41
CA LEU A 202 -8.26 -5.45 15.29
C LEU A 202 -6.75 -5.47 15.01
N THR A 203 -6.03 -6.49 15.50
CA THR A 203 -4.62 -6.66 15.17
C THR A 203 -4.38 -6.85 13.67
N ALA A 204 -5.21 -7.62 12.98
CA ALA A 204 -5.05 -7.81 11.53
C ALA A 204 -5.12 -6.47 10.79
N ALA A 205 -6.03 -5.59 11.20
CA ALA A 205 -6.14 -4.23 10.66
C ALA A 205 -4.89 -3.38 10.97
N LEU A 206 -4.39 -3.43 12.22
CA LEU A 206 -3.21 -2.67 12.63
C LEU A 206 -1.91 -3.13 11.94
N VAL A 207 -1.85 -4.40 11.53
CA VAL A 207 -0.75 -4.93 10.71
C VAL A 207 -0.85 -4.44 9.25
N VAL A 208 -2.05 -4.31 8.68
CA VAL A 208 -2.22 -4.02 7.24
C VAL A 208 -2.32 -2.52 6.92
N ILE A 209 -2.99 -1.72 7.75
CA ILE A 209 -3.32 -0.31 7.44
C ILE A 209 -2.07 0.60 7.41
N PRO A 210 -1.16 0.60 8.40
CA PRO A 210 0.01 1.48 8.37
C PRO A 210 0.93 1.26 7.16
N PRO A 211 1.24 0.02 6.74
CA PRO A 211 2.02 -0.22 5.54
C PRO A 211 1.30 0.23 4.26
N ALA A 212 -0.01 -0.01 4.18
CA ALA A 212 -0.81 0.44 3.04
C ALA A 212 -0.81 1.98 2.94
N THR A 213 -0.87 2.66 4.10
CA THR A 213 -0.77 4.11 4.21
C THR A 213 0.60 4.61 3.74
N ALA A 214 1.69 3.98 4.18
CA ALA A 214 3.06 4.34 3.83
C ALA A 214 3.37 4.15 2.33
N ARG A 215 2.76 3.14 1.71
CA ARG A 215 2.93 2.79 0.29
C ARG A 215 2.44 3.88 -0.68
N PHE A 216 1.65 4.85 -0.22
CA PHE A 216 1.28 6.02 -1.02
C PHE A 216 2.38 7.08 -1.12
N TRP A 217 3.31 7.12 -0.16
CA TRP A 217 4.33 8.17 -0.03
C TRP A 217 5.69 7.79 -0.62
N THR A 218 6.02 6.50 -0.65
CA THR A 218 7.35 6.04 -1.07
C THR A 218 7.32 4.70 -1.79
N ASP A 219 8.27 4.54 -2.71
CA ASP A 219 8.56 3.29 -3.41
C ASP A 219 9.77 2.55 -2.80
N ARG A 220 10.55 3.21 -1.94
CA ARG A 220 11.74 2.63 -1.30
C ARG A 220 11.35 1.82 -0.07
N PHE A 221 11.73 0.55 -0.05
CA PHE A 221 11.42 -0.41 1.02
C PHE A 221 11.72 0.13 2.43
N THR A 222 12.98 0.53 2.68
CA THR A 222 13.43 0.98 4.01
C THR A 222 12.66 2.21 4.49
N ILE A 223 12.40 3.16 3.59
CA ILE A 223 11.60 4.36 3.91
C ILE A 223 10.14 3.96 4.17
N MET A 224 9.60 3.01 3.42
CA MET A 224 8.24 2.51 3.61
C MET A 224 8.07 1.87 4.98
N MET A 225 9.04 1.07 5.42
CA MET A 225 9.03 0.46 6.75
C MET A 225 9.09 1.52 7.86
N ALA A 226 9.96 2.52 7.72
CA ALA A 226 10.07 3.61 8.69
C ALA A 226 8.78 4.43 8.79
N ILE A 227 8.19 4.83 7.65
CA ILE A 227 6.92 5.57 7.63
C ILE A 227 5.78 4.71 8.20
N SER A 228 5.72 3.43 7.84
CA SER A 228 4.72 2.49 8.37
C SER A 228 4.81 2.34 9.89
N ALA A 229 6.03 2.18 10.41
CA ALA A 229 6.30 2.13 11.85
C ALA A 229 5.87 3.42 12.56
N LEU A 230 6.18 4.59 11.99
CA LEU A 230 5.78 5.88 12.54
C LEU A 230 4.26 6.06 12.55
N ILE A 231 3.56 5.66 11.48
CA ILE A 231 2.09 5.72 11.41
C ILE A 231 1.47 4.75 12.42
N GLY A 232 2.03 3.54 12.55
CA GLY A 232 1.60 2.58 13.56
C GLY A 232 1.76 3.11 14.98
N ALA A 233 2.94 3.68 15.29
CA ALA A 233 3.21 4.33 16.57
C ALA A 233 2.23 5.48 16.84
N ALA A 234 2.04 6.37 15.86
CA ALA A 234 1.14 7.51 15.95
C ALA A 234 -0.32 7.05 16.16
N SER A 235 -0.74 5.95 15.51
CA SER A 235 -2.07 5.36 15.69
C SER A 235 -2.25 4.83 17.12
N GLY A 236 -1.23 4.14 17.66
CA GLY A 236 -1.23 3.67 19.05
C GLY A 236 -1.28 4.81 20.08
N ILE A 237 -0.45 5.85 19.88
CA ILE A 237 -0.40 7.03 20.77
C ILE A 237 -1.73 7.79 20.73
N SER A 238 -2.18 8.17 19.53
CA SER A 238 -3.42 8.94 19.37
C SER A 238 -4.63 8.16 19.84
N GLY A 239 -4.70 6.86 19.54
CA GLY A 239 -5.80 6.00 19.97
C GLY A 239 -5.88 5.84 21.48
N THR A 240 -4.75 5.55 22.13
CA THR A 240 -4.69 5.43 23.60
C THR A 240 -5.01 6.76 24.29
N LEU A 241 -4.48 7.88 23.77
CA LEU A 241 -4.76 9.21 24.32
C LEU A 241 -6.24 9.57 24.19
N LEU A 242 -6.84 9.39 23.01
CA LEU A 242 -8.27 9.64 22.77
C LEU A 242 -9.15 8.77 23.66
N SER A 243 -8.79 7.49 23.81
CA SER A 243 -9.49 6.56 24.67
C SER A 243 -9.44 6.97 26.14
N SER A 244 -8.35 7.63 26.59
CA SER A 244 -8.23 8.12 27.97
C SER A 244 -9.07 9.36 28.28
N LEU A 245 -9.58 10.07 27.26
CA LEU A 245 -10.33 11.31 27.43
C LEU A 245 -11.81 11.10 27.73
N ARG A 246 -12.37 9.93 27.40
CA ARG A 246 -13.74 9.56 27.79
C ARG A 246 -13.74 8.21 28.49
N VAL A 247 -14.53 8.13 29.55
CA VAL A 247 -14.84 6.88 30.23
C VAL A 247 -15.60 5.98 29.23
N ASP A 248 -15.23 4.70 29.15
CA ASP A 248 -15.86 3.62 28.35
C ASP A 248 -15.55 3.52 26.84
N LEU A 249 -14.55 4.22 26.30
CA LEU A 249 -14.08 3.93 24.93
C LEU A 249 -13.14 2.71 24.90
N PRO A 250 -13.40 1.68 24.06
CA PRO A 250 -12.49 0.56 23.90
C PRO A 250 -11.25 1.02 23.10
N THR A 251 -10.06 0.78 23.64
CA THR A 251 -8.80 1.27 23.08
C THR A 251 -8.48 0.70 21.70
N GLY A 252 -8.74 -0.60 21.49
CA GLY A 252 -8.47 -1.28 20.22
C GLY A 252 -9.17 -0.62 19.02
N PRO A 253 -10.51 -0.49 19.04
CA PRO A 253 -11.26 0.16 17.97
C PRO A 253 -10.81 1.60 17.70
N VAL A 254 -10.55 2.39 18.75
CA VAL A 254 -10.12 3.78 18.60
C VAL A 254 -8.75 3.88 17.92
N VAL A 255 -7.80 3.01 18.27
CA VAL A 255 -6.48 2.94 17.58
C VAL A 255 -6.65 2.69 16.08
N ILE A 256 -7.58 1.82 15.68
CA ILE A 256 -7.81 1.52 14.26
C ILE A 256 -8.56 2.62 13.54
N LEU A 257 -9.49 3.31 14.20
CA LEU A 257 -10.13 4.50 13.65
C LEU A 257 -9.08 5.60 13.38
N CYS A 258 -8.14 5.81 14.29
CA CYS A 258 -7.01 6.71 14.08
C CYS A 258 -6.13 6.26 12.89
N SER A 259 -5.79 4.97 12.82
CA SER A 259 -5.00 4.43 11.71
C SER A 259 -5.72 4.58 10.36
N SER A 260 -7.03 4.31 10.33
CA SER A 260 -7.88 4.47 9.16
C SER A 260 -7.99 5.93 8.74
N PHE A 261 -8.07 6.86 9.69
CA PHE A 261 -8.04 8.29 9.41
C PHE A 261 -6.72 8.69 8.73
N PHE A 262 -5.57 8.23 9.24
CA PHE A 262 -4.28 8.45 8.56
C PHE A 262 -4.22 7.82 7.17
N PHE A 263 -4.81 6.64 6.98
CA PHE A 263 -4.94 6.00 5.68
C PHE A 263 -5.72 6.85 4.68
N PHE A 264 -6.92 7.32 5.05
CA PHE A 264 -7.73 8.16 4.17
C PHE A 264 -7.06 9.50 3.86
N LEU A 265 -6.44 10.12 4.86
CA LEU A 265 -5.71 11.37 4.67
C LEU A 265 -4.55 11.17 3.69
N SER A 266 -3.79 10.08 3.84
CA SER A 266 -2.71 9.69 2.92
C SER A 266 -3.22 9.42 1.51
N MET A 267 -4.31 8.65 1.37
CA MET A 267 -4.92 8.34 0.08
C MET A 267 -5.39 9.58 -0.68
N LEU A 268 -5.86 10.62 0.03
CA LEU A 268 -6.28 11.87 -0.57
C LEU A 268 -5.08 12.77 -0.93
N LEU A 269 -4.14 12.96 0.00
CA LEU A 269 -3.07 13.94 -0.11
C LEU A 269 -1.80 13.44 -0.81
N ALA A 270 -1.60 12.13 -0.96
CA ALA A 270 -0.34 11.61 -1.47
C ALA A 270 -0.02 12.14 -2.88
N PRO A 271 1.21 12.66 -3.10
CA PRO A 271 1.51 13.42 -4.31
C PRO A 271 1.46 12.57 -5.58
N HIS A 272 2.05 11.36 -5.55
CA HIS A 272 2.21 10.51 -6.75
C HIS A 272 1.11 9.47 -6.94
N ARG A 273 0.51 9.00 -5.84
CA ARG A 273 -0.49 7.92 -5.84
C ARG A 273 -1.84 8.33 -5.28
N GLY A 274 -1.95 9.53 -4.70
CA GLY A 274 -3.20 10.03 -4.13
C GLY A 274 -4.17 10.50 -5.21
N LEU A 275 -5.46 10.51 -4.87
CA LEU A 275 -6.53 10.87 -5.80
C LEU A 275 -6.42 12.32 -6.28
N VAL A 276 -6.05 13.24 -5.38
CA VAL A 276 -5.89 14.67 -5.72
C VAL A 276 -4.68 14.87 -6.63
N GLY A 277 -3.54 14.24 -6.30
CA GLY A 277 -2.34 14.28 -7.13
C GLY A 277 -2.59 13.73 -8.54
N LYS A 278 -3.31 12.60 -8.64
CA LYS A 278 -3.68 12.00 -9.95
C LYS A 278 -4.62 12.91 -10.74
N ARG A 279 -5.63 13.50 -10.10
CA ARG A 279 -6.59 14.40 -10.76
C ARG A 279 -5.94 15.70 -11.23
N LEU A 280 -5.04 16.29 -10.42
CA LEU A 280 -4.32 17.50 -10.78
C LEU A 280 -3.36 17.24 -11.95
N ARG A 281 -2.58 16.16 -11.90
CA ARG A 281 -1.70 15.76 -13.01
C ARG A 281 -2.50 15.43 -14.27
N TRP A 282 -3.64 14.76 -14.14
CA TRP A 282 -4.51 14.47 -15.28
C TRP A 282 -5.06 15.76 -15.91
N LYS A 283 -5.49 16.72 -15.09
CA LYS A 283 -5.93 18.05 -15.57
C LYS A 283 -4.79 18.79 -16.27
N GLN A 284 -3.59 18.82 -15.68
CA GLN A 284 -2.40 19.45 -16.29
C GLN A 284 -2.00 18.75 -17.59
N ARG A 285 -1.98 17.41 -17.63
CA ARG A 285 -1.69 16.63 -18.84
C ARG A 285 -2.73 16.88 -19.92
N SER A 286 -4.03 16.85 -19.58
CA SER A 286 -5.12 17.16 -20.51
C SER A 286 -4.99 18.56 -21.10
N GLN A 287 -4.71 19.58 -20.28
CA GLN A 287 -4.49 20.95 -20.74
C GLN A 287 -3.25 21.06 -21.66
N ARG A 288 -2.15 20.39 -21.32
CA ARG A 288 -0.93 20.37 -22.16
C ARG A 288 -1.14 19.64 -23.49
N ARG A 289 -1.81 18.49 -23.50
CA ARG A 289 -2.18 17.76 -24.74
C ARG A 289 -3.05 18.62 -25.65
N GLU A 290 -3.99 19.37 -25.08
CA GLU A 290 -4.79 20.31 -25.86
C GLU A 290 -3.97 21.49 -26.37
N MET A 291 -3.06 22.05 -25.56
CA MET A 291 -2.13 23.10 -25.98
C MET A 291 -1.30 22.67 -27.20
N LEU A 292 -0.68 21.49 -27.15
CA LEU A 292 0.13 20.96 -28.25
C LEU A 292 -0.71 20.74 -29.52
N ARG A 293 -1.92 20.19 -29.40
CA ARG A 293 -2.84 20.05 -30.54
C ARG A 293 -3.20 21.40 -31.18
N ILE A 294 -3.43 22.44 -30.38
CA ILE A 294 -3.66 23.81 -30.88
C ILE A 294 -2.43 24.30 -31.66
N LEU A 295 -1.24 24.15 -31.10
CA LEU A 295 0.00 24.62 -31.74
C LEU A 295 0.29 23.88 -33.05
N VAL A 296 0.16 22.55 -33.07
CA VAL A 296 0.37 21.73 -34.27
C VAL A 296 -0.64 22.10 -35.36
N HIS A 297 -1.92 22.27 -35.02
CA HIS A 297 -2.93 22.65 -35.99
C HIS A 297 -2.72 24.06 -36.56
N LEU A 298 -2.33 25.03 -35.74
CA LEU A 298 -1.97 26.37 -36.22
C LEU A 298 -0.74 26.31 -37.15
N PHE A 299 0.23 25.44 -36.84
CA PHE A 299 1.44 25.28 -37.64
C PHE A 299 1.17 24.59 -38.99
N GLU A 300 0.23 23.64 -39.03
CA GLU A 300 -0.24 23.03 -40.29
C GLU A 300 -0.96 24.07 -41.18
N ASN A 301 -1.86 24.88 -40.61
CA ASN A 301 -2.50 25.96 -41.36
C ASN A 301 -1.49 27.00 -41.88
N LEU A 302 -0.47 27.33 -41.08
CA LEU A 302 0.62 28.22 -41.49
C LEU A 302 1.35 27.66 -42.74
N LYS A 303 1.59 26.34 -42.79
CA LYS A 303 2.20 25.69 -43.95
C LYS A 303 1.32 25.70 -45.19
N GLU A 304 0.00 25.72 -45.02
CA GLU A 304 -0.97 25.86 -46.12
C GLU A 304 -1.12 27.32 -46.60
N GLY A 305 -0.37 28.27 -46.02
CA GLY A 305 -0.39 29.68 -46.38
C GLY A 305 -1.43 30.52 -45.61
N ASN A 306 -2.04 29.95 -44.56
CA ASN A 306 -3.01 30.65 -43.72
C ASN A 306 -2.37 31.12 -42.40
N ASP A 307 -1.88 32.35 -42.38
CA ASP A 307 -1.25 32.97 -41.19
C ASP A 307 -2.23 33.28 -40.05
N PHE A 308 -3.53 33.39 -40.36
CA PHE A 308 -4.57 33.81 -39.41
C PHE A 308 -5.69 32.77 -39.31
N VAL A 309 -5.87 32.18 -38.13
CA VAL A 309 -6.95 31.21 -37.88
C VAL A 309 -7.98 31.80 -36.93
N ALA A 310 -9.27 31.77 -37.32
CA ALA A 310 -10.35 32.27 -36.48
C ALA A 310 -10.48 31.45 -35.18
N LYS A 311 -10.54 32.15 -34.04
CA LYS A 311 -10.64 31.57 -32.69
C LYS A 311 -11.86 30.65 -32.54
N GLU A 312 -12.98 31.01 -33.16
CA GLU A 312 -14.21 30.22 -33.15
C GLU A 312 -14.03 28.85 -33.81
N ARG A 313 -13.20 28.75 -34.85
CA ARG A 313 -12.92 27.48 -35.54
C ARG A 313 -12.13 26.50 -34.65
N ILE A 314 -11.35 27.02 -33.70
CA ILE A 314 -10.56 26.22 -32.75
C ILE A 314 -11.39 25.80 -31.53
N ILE A 315 -12.26 26.70 -31.03
CA ILE A 315 -13.08 26.45 -29.83
C ILE A 315 -14.35 25.65 -30.16
N ALA A 316 -15.05 26.00 -31.24
CA ALA A 316 -16.34 25.43 -31.61
C ALA A 316 -16.26 24.46 -32.82
N GLY A 317 -15.13 24.42 -33.53
CA GLY A 317 -14.92 23.52 -34.67
C GLY A 317 -14.43 22.12 -34.30
N SER A 318 -13.77 21.44 -35.24
CA SER A 318 -13.37 20.02 -35.18
C SER A 318 -12.47 19.64 -33.99
N MET A 319 -11.77 20.62 -33.40
CA MET A 319 -10.88 20.38 -32.26
C MET A 319 -11.54 20.48 -30.88
N ARG A 320 -12.67 21.19 -30.75
CA ARG A 320 -13.36 21.44 -29.46
C ARG A 320 -12.39 21.79 -28.32
N ALA A 321 -11.42 22.67 -28.57
CA ALA A 321 -10.36 22.96 -27.62
C ALA A 321 -10.90 23.70 -26.38
N ARG A 322 -10.45 23.34 -25.17
CA ARG A 322 -10.90 24.05 -23.96
C ARG A 322 -10.32 25.46 -23.90
N PRO A 323 -11.09 26.44 -23.39
CA PRO A 323 -10.62 27.82 -23.21
C PRO A 323 -9.35 27.92 -22.35
N ASP A 324 -9.21 27.03 -21.36
CA ASP A 324 -8.04 26.97 -20.48
C ASP A 324 -6.74 26.65 -21.24
N ALA A 325 -6.81 25.77 -22.24
CA ALA A 325 -5.64 25.41 -23.05
C ALA A 325 -5.21 26.57 -23.96
N LEU A 326 -6.17 27.33 -24.50
CA LEU A 326 -5.88 28.52 -25.29
C LEU A 326 -5.26 29.63 -24.44
N ARG A 327 -5.75 29.83 -23.20
CA ARG A 327 -5.13 30.76 -22.23
C ARG A 327 -3.69 30.34 -21.92
N LEU A 328 -3.43 29.04 -21.80
CA LEU A 328 -2.08 28.51 -21.59
C LEU A 328 -1.15 28.79 -22.78
N CYS A 329 -1.63 28.67 -24.02
CA CYS A 329 -0.88 29.04 -25.23
C CYS A 329 -0.50 30.54 -25.22
N GLN A 330 -1.43 31.39 -24.80
CA GLN A 330 -1.22 32.84 -24.74
C GLN A 330 -0.29 33.25 -23.60
N SER A 331 -0.47 32.66 -22.40
CA SER A 331 0.38 32.96 -21.24
C SER A 331 1.83 32.54 -21.44
N ASN A 332 2.05 31.46 -22.19
CA ASN A 332 3.39 30.99 -22.55
C ASN A 332 3.97 31.72 -23.78
N GLY A 333 3.27 32.71 -24.35
CA GLY A 333 3.76 33.49 -25.49
C GLY A 333 3.81 32.74 -26.82
N TYR A 334 3.18 31.57 -26.94
CA TYR A 334 3.21 30.78 -28.17
C TYR A 334 2.21 31.25 -29.23
N VAL A 335 1.13 31.90 -28.81
CA VAL A 335 0.06 32.38 -29.70
C VAL A 335 -0.30 33.81 -29.33
N LEU A 336 -0.33 34.69 -30.34
CA LEU A 336 -0.85 36.04 -30.25
C LEU A 336 -2.30 36.07 -30.74
N GLN A 337 -3.14 36.85 -30.06
CA GLN A 337 -4.52 37.07 -30.48
C GLN A 337 -4.64 38.47 -31.08
N ALA A 338 -4.92 38.54 -32.38
CA ALA A 338 -5.23 39.77 -33.10
C ALA A 338 -6.74 39.79 -33.42
N GLY A 339 -7.54 40.37 -32.51
CA GLY A 339 -9.01 40.39 -32.64
C GLY A 339 -9.64 39.00 -32.54
N THR A 340 -10.33 38.57 -33.60
CA THR A 340 -10.96 37.24 -33.73
C THR A 340 -10.00 36.17 -34.26
N HIS A 341 -8.80 36.55 -34.67
CA HIS A 341 -7.81 35.65 -35.25
C HIS A 341 -6.66 35.35 -34.28
N LEU A 342 -6.14 34.14 -34.39
CA LEU A 342 -4.99 33.63 -33.66
C LEU A 342 -3.83 33.45 -34.63
N GLN A 343 -2.64 33.87 -34.21
CA GLN A 343 -1.39 33.77 -34.96
C GLN A 343 -0.31 33.15 -34.08
N LEU A 344 0.50 32.26 -34.64
CA LEU A 344 1.66 31.69 -33.94
C LEU A 344 2.78 32.72 -33.82
N THR A 345 3.46 32.73 -32.67
CA THR A 345 4.72 33.47 -32.51
C THR A 345 5.90 32.65 -33.04
N SER A 346 7.06 33.29 -33.17
CA SER A 346 8.33 32.59 -33.48
C SER A 346 8.61 31.44 -32.50
N GLU A 347 8.38 31.64 -31.20
CA GLU A 347 8.51 30.57 -30.20
C GLU A 347 7.45 29.48 -30.36
N GLY A 348 6.20 29.86 -30.67
CA GLY A 348 5.12 28.92 -30.94
C GLY A 348 5.41 28.00 -32.14
N ILE A 349 5.98 28.56 -33.21
CA ILE A 349 6.43 27.81 -34.40
C ILE A 349 7.50 26.79 -34.02
N ILE A 350 8.53 27.19 -33.28
CA ILE A 350 9.61 26.29 -32.84
C ILE A 350 9.03 25.16 -31.98
N ARG A 351 8.13 25.46 -31.03
CA ARG A 351 7.51 24.45 -30.16
C ARG A 351 6.62 23.48 -30.94
N ALA A 352 5.82 23.98 -31.88
CA ALA A 352 4.97 23.18 -32.75
C ALA A 352 5.81 22.26 -33.65
N GLN A 353 6.84 22.80 -34.29
CA GLN A 353 7.75 22.06 -35.15
C GLN A 353 8.43 20.90 -34.41
N ARG A 354 8.98 21.17 -33.21
CA ARG A 354 9.57 20.11 -32.37
C ARG A 354 8.59 18.98 -32.07
N SER A 355 7.33 19.33 -31.79
CA SER A 355 6.28 18.34 -31.50
C SER A 355 5.95 17.47 -32.73
N VAL A 356 5.82 18.09 -33.90
CA VAL A 356 5.61 17.38 -35.18
C VAL A 356 6.79 16.48 -35.52
N GLU A 357 8.02 16.96 -35.36
CA GLU A 357 9.24 16.19 -35.63
C GLU A 357 9.38 15.01 -34.68
N ALA A 358 9.13 15.21 -33.38
CA ALA A 358 9.12 14.13 -32.39
C ALA A 358 8.10 13.05 -32.75
N ARG A 359 6.88 13.44 -33.14
CA ARG A 359 5.85 12.50 -33.58
C ARG A 359 6.24 11.74 -34.85
N LYS A 360 6.84 12.41 -35.84
CA LYS A 360 7.35 11.76 -37.07
C LYS A 360 8.48 10.77 -36.79
N LYS A 361 9.40 11.14 -35.89
CA LYS A 361 10.52 10.28 -35.45
C LYS A 361 9.99 9.02 -34.74
N TRP A 362 8.98 9.19 -33.90
CA TRP A 362 8.31 8.09 -33.21
C TRP A 362 7.56 7.15 -34.15
N ILE A 363 6.80 7.68 -35.11
CA ILE A 363 6.10 6.87 -36.12
C ILE A 363 7.12 6.08 -36.94
N ARG A 364 8.22 6.70 -37.40
CA ARG A 364 9.31 5.99 -38.10
C ARG A 364 9.94 4.90 -37.25
N TRP A 365 10.26 5.20 -36.00
CA TRP A 365 10.78 4.18 -35.08
C TRP A 365 9.78 3.05 -34.88
N LEU A 366 8.49 3.34 -34.76
CA LEU A 366 7.45 2.30 -34.69
C LEU A 366 7.43 1.46 -35.98
N ASP A 367 7.43 2.08 -37.15
CA ASP A 367 7.43 1.34 -38.42
C ASP A 367 8.70 0.48 -38.58
N ASP A 368 9.86 0.96 -38.13
CA ASP A 368 11.14 0.24 -38.17
C ASP A 368 11.28 -0.83 -37.06
N ALA A 369 10.66 -0.62 -35.89
CA ALA A 369 10.79 -1.48 -34.72
C ALA A 369 9.61 -2.44 -34.52
N ALA A 370 8.51 -2.31 -35.27
CA ALA A 370 7.26 -3.01 -34.96
C ALA A 370 6.89 -4.14 -35.94
N GLU A 371 7.35 -5.35 -35.60
CA GLU A 371 6.43 -6.47 -35.32
C GLU A 371 5.77 -6.32 -33.91
N ILE A 372 5.49 -5.08 -33.47
CA ILE A 372 4.97 -4.78 -32.13
C ILE A 372 3.52 -4.32 -32.26
N ASP A 373 2.66 -4.96 -31.47
CA ASP A 373 1.22 -4.78 -31.41
C ASP A 373 0.82 -3.30 -31.29
N ARG A 374 -0.10 -2.85 -32.17
CA ARG A 374 -0.55 -1.44 -32.30
C ARG A 374 -1.22 -0.89 -31.04
N ASN A 375 -1.48 -1.72 -30.04
CA ASN A 375 -2.07 -1.32 -28.76
C ASN A 375 -1.09 -0.66 -27.77
N LEU A 376 0.23 -0.64 -28.03
CA LEU A 376 1.21 0.12 -27.23
C LEU A 376 1.35 1.63 -27.62
N ILE A 377 0.52 2.11 -28.56
CA ILE A 377 0.68 3.41 -29.25
C ILE A 377 0.15 4.64 -28.47
N ASP A 378 -0.37 4.48 -27.25
CA ASP A 378 -1.00 5.56 -26.47
C ASP A 378 -0.01 6.41 -25.63
N LEU A 379 1.20 6.67 -26.13
CA LEU A 379 2.15 7.60 -25.50
C LEU A 379 1.88 9.05 -25.95
N ASP A 380 1.94 9.99 -25.01
CA ASP A 380 1.77 11.41 -25.29
C ASP A 380 2.96 12.00 -26.06
N GLU A 381 2.72 13.00 -26.90
CA GLU A 381 3.77 13.72 -27.67
C GLU A 381 4.93 14.23 -26.79
N GLU A 382 4.66 14.66 -25.56
CA GLU A 382 5.69 15.12 -24.61
C GLU A 382 6.47 13.95 -23.99
N ASP A 383 5.83 12.79 -23.79
CA ASP A 383 6.49 11.57 -23.32
C ASP A 383 7.36 10.97 -24.44
N ILE A 384 6.89 11.03 -25.70
CA ILE A 384 7.67 10.73 -26.90
C ILE A 384 8.90 11.65 -26.98
N GLU A 385 8.72 12.96 -26.84
CA GLU A 385 9.81 13.94 -26.88
C GLU A 385 10.84 13.68 -25.76
N LYS A 386 10.39 13.38 -24.54
CA LYS A 386 11.26 13.00 -23.42
C LYS A 386 12.02 11.70 -23.70
N LEU A 387 11.35 10.68 -24.19
CA LEU A 387 11.96 9.41 -24.55
C LEU A 387 13.06 9.61 -25.61
N LEU A 388 12.75 10.36 -26.67
CA LEU A 388 13.69 10.71 -27.75
C LEU A 388 14.85 11.60 -27.28
N SER A 389 14.63 12.48 -26.29
CA SER A 389 15.69 13.31 -25.70
C SER A 389 16.60 12.53 -24.73
N SER A 390 16.04 11.54 -24.01
CA SER A 390 16.75 10.72 -23.03
C SER A 390 17.51 9.54 -23.64
N ARG A 391 17.11 9.10 -24.83
CA ARG A 391 17.81 8.13 -25.67
C ARG A 391 17.81 8.67 -27.10
N PRO A 392 18.96 9.14 -27.64
CA PRO A 392 19.06 9.48 -29.05
C PRO A 392 19.02 8.19 -29.88
N LEU A 393 17.83 7.61 -30.02
CA LEU A 393 17.56 6.34 -30.69
C LEU A 393 17.63 6.44 -32.22
N LEU A 394 18.06 7.58 -32.78
CA LEU A 394 17.93 7.87 -34.21
C LEU A 394 19.19 8.45 -34.87
N ASP A 395 20.32 8.54 -34.17
CA ASP A 395 21.61 8.88 -34.80
C ASP A 395 22.42 7.64 -35.20
N GLN A 396 21.88 6.42 -35.01
CA GLN A 396 22.48 5.23 -35.58
C GLN A 396 21.95 4.99 -37.00
N PRO A 397 22.83 4.93 -38.02
CA PRO A 397 22.40 4.63 -39.37
C PRO A 397 21.74 3.25 -39.43
N SER A 398 20.67 3.14 -40.22
CA SER A 398 19.99 1.88 -40.52
C SER A 398 21.01 0.76 -40.83
N PRO A 399 20.87 -0.46 -40.27
CA PRO A 399 21.75 -1.58 -40.59
C PRO A 399 21.56 -2.13 -42.02
N ASP A 400 20.67 -1.53 -42.84
CA ASP A 400 20.49 -1.91 -44.24
C ASP A 400 21.20 -0.97 -45.22
N LYS A 401 22.53 -1.09 -45.24
CA LYS A 401 23.30 -1.02 -46.50
C LYS A 401 24.33 -2.13 -46.48
N LYS A 402 23.92 -3.35 -46.84
CA LYS A 402 24.86 -4.32 -47.41
C LYS A 402 25.38 -3.74 -48.73
N PRO A 403 26.69 -3.52 -48.91
CA PRO A 403 27.23 -3.19 -50.21
C PRO A 403 27.07 -4.42 -51.12
N SER A 404 26.36 -4.22 -52.23
CA SER A 404 26.32 -5.11 -53.39
C SER A 404 27.67 -5.16 -54.09
#